data_AF-A0A0F9NZ98-F1
#
_entry.id   AF-A0A0F9NZ98-F1
#
_cell.length_a   1.000
_cell.length_b   1.000
_cell.length_c   1.000
_cell.angle_alpha   90.00
_cell.angle_beta   90.00
_cell.angle_gamma   90.00
#
_symmetry.space_group_name_H-M   'P 1'
#
loop_
_entity.id
_entity.type
_entity.pdbx_description
1 polymer ?
#
loop_
_entity_poly.entity_id
_entity_poly.type
_entity_poly.pdbx_seq_one_letter_code
_entity_poly.pdbx_strand_id
1 'polypeptide(L)'
;MGKKKKEVCPYCNKSFAYLSRHKCKIKERVEGPLDEKSDVERRIERIEEKRKQFNRPLRKDEKLILNLINREKNILFEDLLLLSNKEHDDLEEIIDLLALQSKIKMVRELVDA
;
A
#
# COMPACT_ATOMS: atom_id res chain seq x y z
N MET A 1 -67.10 9.38 -0.14
CA MET A 1 -65.66 9.71 -0.10
C MET A 1 -64.83 8.43 -0.05
N GLY A 2 -64.26 8.00 -1.18
CA GLY A 2 -63.51 6.73 -1.27
C GLY A 2 -62.15 6.83 -0.56
N LYS A 3 -61.90 5.94 0.40
CA LYS A 3 -60.63 5.85 1.13
C LYS A 3 -59.51 5.46 0.14
N LYS A 4 -58.63 6.40 -0.22
CA LYS A 4 -57.45 6.10 -1.07
C LYS A 4 -56.61 5.03 -0.37
N LYS A 5 -56.38 3.89 -1.01
CA LYS A 5 -55.52 2.82 -0.49
C LYS A 5 -54.12 3.38 -0.31
N LYS A 6 -53.58 3.29 0.91
CA LYS A 6 -52.20 3.67 1.19
C LYS A 6 -51.30 2.48 0.89
N GLU A 7 -50.28 2.69 0.09
CA GLU A 7 -49.26 1.70 -0.25
C GLU A 7 -48.08 1.83 0.74
N VAL A 8 -47.50 0.70 1.14
CA VAL A 8 -46.40 0.67 2.12
C VAL A 8 -45.07 0.46 1.39
N CYS A 9 -44.06 1.27 1.73
CA CYS A 9 -42.73 1.07 1.17
C CYS A 9 -42.04 -0.14 1.81
N PRO A 10 -41.54 -1.12 1.03
CA PRO A 10 -40.90 -2.33 1.57
C PRO A 10 -39.55 -2.10 2.26
N TYR A 11 -38.93 -0.92 2.06
CA TYR A 11 -37.62 -0.60 2.64
C TYR A 11 -37.72 0.23 3.93
N CYS A 12 -38.72 1.11 4.04
CA CYS A 12 -38.86 2.02 5.18
C CYS A 12 -40.14 1.83 5.99
N ASN A 13 -41.01 0.90 5.59
CA ASN A 13 -42.30 0.56 6.21
C ASN A 13 -43.26 1.75 6.43
N LYS A 14 -43.03 2.88 5.76
CA LYS A 14 -43.93 4.06 5.79
C LYS A 14 -45.03 3.91 4.76
N SER A 15 -46.22 4.41 5.10
CA SER A 15 -47.40 4.37 4.24
C SER A 15 -47.58 5.67 3.45
N PHE A 16 -47.78 5.55 2.15
CA PHE A 16 -47.90 6.67 1.22
C PHE A 16 -49.15 6.51 0.36
N ALA A 17 -49.72 7.63 -0.09
CA ALA A 17 -50.83 7.60 -1.03
C ALA A 17 -50.40 7.20 -2.46
N TYR A 18 -49.13 7.44 -2.81
CA TYR A 18 -48.52 7.07 -4.09
C TYR A 18 -47.08 6.64 -3.83
N LEU A 19 -46.80 5.33 -3.82
CA LEU A 19 -45.44 4.84 -3.55
C LEU A 19 -44.44 5.27 -4.63
N SER A 20 -44.90 5.45 -5.87
CA SER A 20 -44.11 5.90 -7.01
C SER A 20 -43.43 7.27 -6.83
N ARG A 21 -43.95 8.12 -5.94
CA ARG A 21 -43.36 9.43 -5.62
C ARG A 21 -42.45 9.41 -4.40
N HIS A 22 -42.39 8.29 -3.68
CA HIS A 22 -41.56 8.17 -2.49
C HIS A 22 -40.11 7.86 -2.87
N LYS A 23 -39.24 8.86 -2.73
CA LYS A 23 -37.78 8.66 -2.77
C LYS A 23 -37.33 8.06 -1.43
N CYS A 24 -37.19 6.74 -1.39
CA CYS A 24 -36.75 6.04 -0.20
C CYS A 24 -35.22 6.11 -0.07
N LYS A 25 -34.75 6.94 0.86
CA LYS A 25 -33.31 7.04 1.21
C LYS A 25 -32.69 5.70 1.63
N ILE A 26 -33.49 4.78 2.19
CA ILE A 26 -33.01 3.44 2.58
C ILE A 26 -32.77 2.58 1.33
N LYS A 27 -33.65 2.65 0.32
CA LYS A 27 -33.45 1.97 -0.96
C LYS A 27 -32.17 2.45 -1.66
N GLU A 28 -31.95 3.76 -1.70
CA GLU A 28 -30.72 4.34 -2.28
C GLU A 28 -29.44 3.90 -1.55
N ARG A 29 -29.51 3.61 -0.24
CA ARG A 29 -28.37 3.15 0.54
C ARG A 29 -28.08 1.65 0.36
N VAL A 30 -29.11 0.85 0.12
CA VAL A 30 -28.99 -0.61 -0.07
C VAL A 30 -28.61 -0.95 -1.51
N GLU A 31 -29.12 -0.19 -2.49
CA GLU A 31 -28.83 -0.35 -3.92
C GLU A 31 -27.76 0.63 -4.42
N GLY A 32 -27.13 1.39 -3.52
CA GLY A 32 -26.04 2.31 -3.85
C GLY A 32 -24.81 1.57 -4.40
N PRO A 33 -23.94 2.26 -5.16
CA PRO A 33 -22.86 1.63 -5.89
C PRO A 33 -21.89 0.92 -4.93
N LEU A 34 -21.77 -0.40 -5.11
CA LEU A 34 -20.75 -1.28 -4.53
C LEU A 34 -19.35 -1.03 -5.12
N ASP A 35 -19.08 0.16 -5.66
CA ASP A 35 -17.85 0.52 -6.39
C ASP A 35 -16.78 1.20 -5.53
N GLU A 36 -17.06 1.40 -4.23
CA GLU A 36 -16.02 1.85 -3.31
C GLU A 36 -15.27 0.62 -2.79
N LYS A 37 -14.13 0.29 -3.42
CA LYS A 37 -13.14 -0.64 -2.87
C LYS A 37 -13.01 -0.37 -1.39
N SER A 38 -13.30 -1.37 -0.57
CA SER A 38 -13.28 -1.24 0.88
C SER A 38 -11.90 -0.72 1.32
N ASP A 39 -11.84 0.02 2.44
CA ASP A 39 -10.56 0.48 2.99
C ASP A 39 -9.58 -0.69 3.21
N VAL A 40 -10.12 -1.89 3.42
CA VAL A 40 -9.38 -3.15 3.52
C VAL A 40 -8.74 -3.52 2.19
N GLU A 41 -9.45 -3.49 1.07
CA GLU A 41 -8.89 -3.76 -0.26
C GLU A 41 -7.84 -2.73 -0.65
N ARG A 42 -8.09 -1.43 -0.40
CA ARG A 42 -7.09 -0.37 -0.62
C ARG A 42 -5.85 -0.54 0.25
N ARG A 43 -5.99 -1.14 1.43
CA ARG A 43 -4.85 -1.45 2.31
C ARG A 43 -4.09 -2.66 1.80
N ILE A 44 -4.79 -3.70 1.33
CA ILE A 44 -4.18 -4.90 0.75
C ILE A 44 -3.40 -4.54 -0.52
N GLU A 45 -3.97 -3.75 -1.43
CA GLU A 45 -3.28 -3.28 -2.65
C GLU A 45 -1.98 -2.54 -2.30
N ARG A 46 -2.02 -1.60 -1.34
CA ARG A 46 -0.81 -0.89 -0.88
C ARG A 46 0.24 -1.83 -0.28
N ILE A 47 -0.18 -2.88 0.43
CA ILE A 47 0.76 -3.87 0.99
C ILE A 47 1.36 -4.73 -0.13
N GLU A 48 0.57 -5.13 -1.12
CA GLU A 48 1.04 -5.93 -2.25
C GLU A 48 1.99 -5.16 -3.16
N GLU A 49 1.72 -3.89 -3.43
CA GLU A 49 2.63 -3.03 -4.19
C GLU A 49 3.99 -2.89 -3.49
N LYS A 50 3.97 -2.64 -2.17
CA LYS A 50 5.20 -2.63 -1.37
C LYS A 50 5.92 -3.98 -1.44
N ARG A 51 5.22 -5.11 -1.28
CA ARG A 51 5.79 -6.46 -1.40
C ARG A 51 6.41 -6.73 -2.77
N LYS A 52 5.81 -6.26 -3.86
CA LYS A 52 6.39 -6.38 -5.22
C LYS A 52 7.70 -5.62 -5.33
N GLN A 53 7.82 -4.45 -4.71
CA GLN A 53 9.07 -3.69 -4.67
C GLN A 53 10.14 -4.42 -3.84
N PHE A 54 9.76 -5.02 -2.69
CA PHE A 54 10.68 -5.83 -1.87
C PHE A 54 11.16 -7.10 -2.58
N ASN A 55 10.29 -7.79 -3.33
CA ASN A 55 10.62 -9.05 -3.99
C ASN A 55 11.24 -8.89 -5.38
N ARG A 56 11.56 -7.65 -5.79
CA ARG A 56 12.23 -7.40 -7.07
C ARG A 56 13.60 -8.09 -7.09
N PRO A 57 13.98 -8.76 -8.20
CA PRO A 57 15.31 -9.32 -8.34
C PRO A 57 16.37 -8.20 -8.34
N LEU A 58 17.47 -8.45 -7.64
CA LEU A 58 18.59 -7.52 -7.57
C LEU A 58 19.23 -7.33 -8.94
N ARG A 59 19.57 -6.08 -9.26
CA ARG A 59 20.39 -5.73 -10.42
C ARG A 59 21.83 -6.22 -10.23
N LYS A 60 22.63 -6.20 -11.32
CA LYS A 60 24.02 -6.68 -11.29
C LYS A 60 24.83 -5.94 -10.23
N ASP A 61 24.67 -4.63 -10.16
CA ASP A 61 25.41 -3.77 -9.25
C ASP A 61 25.04 -4.00 -7.79
N GLU A 62 23.75 -4.11 -7.50
CA GLU A 62 23.23 -4.42 -6.17
C GLU A 62 23.73 -5.79 -5.69
N LYS A 63 23.84 -6.77 -6.60
CA LYS A 63 24.43 -8.09 -6.28
C LYS A 63 25.93 -7.99 -5.99
N LEU A 64 26.66 -7.16 -6.74
CA LEU A 64 28.09 -6.95 -6.49
C LEU A 64 28.30 -6.33 -5.11
N ILE A 65 27.55 -5.29 -4.78
CA ILE A 65 27.58 -4.64 -3.46
C ILE A 65 27.18 -5.61 -2.35
N LEU A 66 26.09 -6.36 -2.53
CA LEU A 66 25.70 -7.38 -1.55
C LEU A 66 26.79 -8.43 -1.33
N ASN A 67 27.50 -8.82 -2.39
CA ASN A 67 28.61 -9.77 -2.28
C ASN A 67 29.82 -9.15 -1.57
N LEU A 68 30.13 -7.88 -1.82
CA LEU A 68 31.19 -7.15 -1.09
C LEU A 68 30.87 -7.07 0.40
N ILE A 69 29.64 -6.66 0.73
CA ILE A 69 29.18 -6.54 2.13
C ILE A 69 29.18 -7.92 2.81
N ASN A 70 28.71 -8.97 2.14
CA ASN A 70 28.74 -10.32 2.70
C ASN A 70 30.16 -10.90 2.88
N ARG A 71 31.11 -10.50 2.02
CA ARG A 71 32.51 -10.95 2.10
C ARG A 71 33.24 -10.29 3.26
N GLU A 72 33.10 -8.98 3.42
CA GLU A 72 33.87 -8.23 4.41
C GLU A 72 33.15 -8.12 5.77
N LYS A 73 31.82 -8.35 5.82
CA LYS A 73 30.93 -8.39 7.01
C LYS A 73 30.82 -7.09 7.81
N ASN A 74 31.90 -6.31 7.92
CA ASN A 74 31.99 -5.00 8.57
C ASN A 74 32.80 -4.07 7.67
N ILE A 75 32.17 -3.55 6.63
CA ILE A 75 32.72 -2.47 5.80
C ILE A 75 32.12 -1.16 6.28
N LEU A 76 32.95 -0.11 6.35
CA LEU A 76 32.48 1.27 6.48
C LEU A 76 31.94 1.78 5.15
N PHE A 77 30.95 2.66 5.18
CA PHE A 77 30.34 3.20 3.96
C PHE A 77 31.38 3.81 3.00
N GLU A 78 32.38 4.52 3.54
CA GLU A 78 33.47 5.12 2.78
C GLU A 78 34.34 4.06 2.06
N ASP A 79 34.65 2.95 2.73
CA ASP A 79 35.41 1.84 2.13
C ASP A 79 34.58 1.16 1.02
N LEU A 80 33.28 1.01 1.23
CA LEU A 80 32.36 0.48 0.21
C LEU A 80 32.33 1.40 -1.03
N LEU A 81 32.37 2.71 -0.82
CA LEU A 81 32.34 3.71 -1.87
C LEU A 81 33.62 3.66 -2.74
N LEU A 82 34.77 3.52 -2.08
CA LEU A 82 36.06 3.31 -2.75
C LEU A 82 36.09 1.99 -3.55
N LEU A 83 35.56 0.91 -2.99
CA LEU A 83 35.57 -0.42 -3.62
C LEU A 83 34.56 -0.56 -4.76
N SER A 84 33.40 0.09 -4.65
CA SER A 84 32.32 0.01 -5.64
C SER A 84 32.47 1.02 -6.78
N ASN A 85 33.31 2.05 -6.60
CA ASN A 85 33.52 3.15 -7.56
C ASN A 85 32.18 3.73 -8.08
N LYS A 86 31.20 3.82 -7.18
CA LYS A 86 29.86 4.36 -7.44
C LYS A 86 29.72 5.76 -6.86
N GLU A 87 28.75 6.49 -7.39
CA GLU A 87 28.33 7.75 -6.79
C GLU A 87 27.76 7.49 -5.38
N HIS A 88 27.97 8.47 -4.49
CA HIS A 88 27.53 8.38 -3.10
C HIS A 88 26.03 8.07 -3.00
N ASP A 89 25.22 8.84 -3.73
CA ASP A 89 23.76 8.72 -3.74
C ASP A 89 23.31 7.35 -4.27
N ASP A 90 23.91 6.87 -5.35
CA ASP A 90 23.65 5.55 -5.93
C ASP A 90 23.95 4.41 -4.93
N LEU A 91 25.05 4.54 -4.18
CA LEU A 91 25.45 3.54 -3.20
C LEU A 91 24.50 3.51 -2.00
N GLU A 92 24.09 4.69 -1.54
CA GLU A 92 23.13 4.87 -0.45
C GLU A 92 21.76 4.29 -0.83
N GLU A 93 21.26 4.57 -2.04
CA GLU A 93 20.03 3.96 -2.55
C GLU A 93 20.11 2.43 -2.59
N ILE A 94 21.24 1.88 -3.06
CA ILE A 94 21.43 0.43 -3.14
C ILE A 94 21.48 -0.19 -1.75
N ILE A 95 22.18 0.43 -0.80
CA ILE A 95 22.23 -0.03 0.59
C ILE A 95 20.84 -0.01 1.20
N ASP A 96 20.08 1.06 0.99
CA ASP A 96 18.73 1.20 1.51
C ASP A 96 17.81 0.14 0.92
N LEU A 97 17.89 -0.13 -0.38
CA LEU A 97 17.19 -1.23 -1.01
C LEU A 97 17.57 -2.59 -0.41
N LEU A 98 18.86 -2.83 -0.17
CA LEU A 98 19.35 -4.08 0.39
C LEU A 98 18.94 -4.27 1.86
N ALA A 99 18.92 -3.18 2.65
CA ALA A 99 18.42 -3.15 4.02
C ALA A 99 16.90 -3.36 4.07
N LEU A 100 16.16 -2.70 3.18
CA LEU A 100 14.71 -2.87 2.99
C LEU A 100 14.36 -4.32 2.65
N GLN A 101 15.17 -4.98 1.81
CA GLN A 101 15.00 -6.41 1.50
C GLN A 101 15.46 -7.36 2.62
N SER A 102 15.88 -6.83 3.79
CA SER A 102 16.44 -7.60 4.91
C SER A 102 17.63 -8.49 4.52
N LYS A 103 18.32 -8.15 3.42
CA LYS A 103 19.47 -8.92 2.91
C LYS A 103 20.76 -8.57 3.63
N ILE A 104 20.77 -7.45 4.35
CA ILE A 104 21.91 -6.97 5.10
C ILE A 104 21.44 -6.52 6.49
N LYS A 105 22.22 -6.85 7.52
CA LYS A 105 22.10 -6.28 8.85
C LYS A 105 23.09 -5.13 8.98
N MET A 106 22.72 -3.95 8.48
CA MET A 106 23.52 -2.74 8.71
C MET A 106 23.08 -2.12 10.04
N VAL A 107 24.02 -1.98 10.98
CA VAL A 107 23.84 -1.08 12.12
C VAL A 107 24.18 0.31 11.57
N ARG A 108 23.16 1.13 11.31
CA ARG A 108 23.41 2.55 11.01
C ARG A 108 23.99 3.15 12.29
N GLU A 109 25.29 3.45 12.30
CA GLU A 109 25.86 4.30 13.32
C GLU A 109 25.20 5.67 13.15
N LEU A 110 24.31 6.03 14.07
CA LEU A 110 23.76 7.37 14.14
C LEU A 110 24.93 8.32 14.41
N VAL A 111 25.33 9.08 13.39
CA VAL A 111 26.22 10.21 13.58
C VAL A 111 25.38 11.29 14.27
N ASP A 112 25.48 11.35 15.60
CA ASP A 112 24.95 12.47 16.37
C ASP A 112 25.63 13.75 15.87
N ALA A 113 24.82 14.68 15.35
CA ALA A 113 25.22 16.01 14.90
C ALA A 113 24.89 17.07 15.95
#